data_AF-A0A0B4HRJ4-F1
#
_entry.id   AF-A0A0B4HRJ4-F1
#
_cell.length_a   1.000
_cell.length_b   1.000
_cell.length_c   1.000
_cell.angle_alpha   90.00
_cell.angle_beta   90.00
_cell.angle_gamma   90.00
#
_symmetry.space_group_name_H-M   'P 1'
#
loop_
_entity.id
_entity.type
_entity.pdbx_description
1 polymer ?
#
loop_
_entity_poly.entity_id
_entity_poly.type
_entity_poly.pdbx_seq_one_letter_code
_entity_poly.pdbx_strand_id
1 'polypeptide(L)'
;MFKTVERPVFSAIQTKLFPVYFGLQTILPAILALTFPGNALAGVSSGISGLLEASSRWHSLAPIAAMLVTGLVNLTILLPATTKTMKDRHGQAKRDGKEWYEPGPHSDEMRALSKKFGMLHGVSSLLNLATFVSALAYGFTLGSRLQSVVDKI
;
A
#
# COMPACT_ATOMS: atom_id res chain seq x y z
N MET A 1 -14.63 -9.76 -9.58
CA MET A 1 -13.36 -10.38 -10.03
C MET A 1 -13.07 -11.70 -9.34
N PHE A 2 -12.78 -11.76 -8.03
CA PHE A 2 -12.33 -13.02 -7.39
C PHE A 2 -13.33 -14.19 -7.51
N LYS A 3 -14.65 -13.92 -7.54
CA LYS A 3 -15.70 -14.93 -7.74
C LYS A 3 -16.03 -15.21 -9.22
N THR A 4 -15.49 -14.42 -10.14
CA THR A 4 -15.93 -14.35 -11.55
C THR A 4 -14.81 -14.65 -12.54
N VAL A 5 -13.57 -14.81 -12.05
CA VAL A 5 -12.38 -15.11 -12.84
C VAL A 5 -11.73 -16.34 -12.25
N GLU A 6 -11.22 -17.22 -13.11
CA GLU A 6 -10.46 -18.39 -12.66
C GLU A 6 -9.28 -17.98 -11.80
N ARG A 7 -9.04 -18.73 -10.72
CA ARG A 7 -8.03 -18.38 -9.71
C ARG A 7 -6.61 -18.21 -10.30
N PRO A 8 -6.13 -19.05 -11.23
CA PRO A 8 -4.82 -18.84 -11.86
C PRO A 8 -4.73 -17.52 -12.62
N VAL A 9 -5.77 -17.17 -13.39
CA VAL A 9 -5.85 -15.92 -14.14
C VAL A 9 -5.86 -14.72 -13.19
N PHE A 10 -6.65 -14.79 -12.12
CA PHE A 10 -6.67 -13.74 -11.10
C PHE A 10 -5.29 -13.55 -10.45
N SER A 11 -4.63 -14.65 -10.07
CA SER A 11 -3.28 -14.62 -9.51
C SER A 11 -2.25 -14.01 -10.47
N ALA A 12 -2.35 -14.32 -11.77
CA ALA A 12 -1.47 -13.76 -12.80
C ALA A 12 -1.65 -12.23 -12.93
N ILE A 13 -2.90 -11.75 -12.93
CA ILE A 13 -3.21 -10.31 -12.95
C ILE A 13 -2.61 -9.63 -11.72
N GLN A 14 -2.84 -10.17 -10.53
CA GLN A 14 -2.31 -9.62 -9.27
C GLN A 14 -0.78 -9.53 -9.29
N THR A 15 -0.11 -10.58 -9.77
CA THR A 15 1.36 -10.64 -9.85
C THR A 15 1.95 -9.54 -10.73
N LYS A 16 1.22 -9.10 -11.77
CA LYS A 16 1.65 -7.99 -12.65
C LYS A 16 1.21 -6.62 -12.14
N LEU A 17 0.05 -6.54 -11.49
CA LEU A 17 -0.52 -5.28 -11.02
C LEU A 17 0.16 -4.76 -9.75
N PHE A 18 0.39 -5.62 -8.76
CA PHE A 18 0.86 -5.18 -7.45
C PHE A 18 2.23 -4.49 -7.43
N PRO A 19 3.24 -4.91 -8.24
CA PRO A 19 4.50 -4.17 -8.33
C PRO A 19 4.31 -2.72 -8.77
N VAL A 20 3.43 -2.48 -9.76
CA VAL A 20 3.13 -1.12 -10.24
C VAL A 20 2.35 -0.35 -9.18
N TYR A 21 1.31 -0.97 -8.61
CA TYR A 21 0.48 -0.35 -7.58
C TYR A 21 1.30 0.06 -6.35
N PHE A 22 2.14 -0.83 -5.81
CA PHE A 22 2.99 -0.52 -4.65
C PHE A 22 4.13 0.46 -4.99
N GLY A 23 4.60 0.46 -6.25
CA GLY A 23 5.50 1.49 -6.76
C GLY A 23 4.86 2.88 -6.69
N LEU A 24 3.64 3.03 -7.22
CA LEU A 24 2.87 4.27 -7.14
C LEU A 24 2.53 4.65 -5.70
N GLN A 25 2.13 3.68 -4.88
CA GLN A 25 1.88 3.87 -3.44
C GLN A 25 3.08 4.46 -2.71
N THR A 26 4.29 4.17 -3.15
CA THR A 26 5.54 4.67 -2.56
C THR A 26 5.96 6.02 -3.16
N ILE A 27 5.87 6.17 -4.49
CA ILE A 27 6.37 7.36 -5.19
C ILE A 27 5.45 8.57 -4.98
N LEU A 28 4.13 8.37 -5.00
CA LEU A 28 3.19 9.50 -4.92
C LEU A 28 3.30 10.28 -3.60
N PRO A 29 3.38 9.65 -2.40
CA PRO A 29 3.63 10.38 -1.15
C PRO A 29 4.97 11.12 -1.12
N ALA A 30 6.02 10.58 -1.77
CA ALA A 30 7.29 11.28 -1.90
C ALA A 30 7.15 12.54 -2.76
N ILE A 31 6.40 12.46 -3.87
CA ILE A 31 6.06 13.64 -4.69
C ILE A 31 5.26 14.65 -3.84
N LEU A 32 4.24 14.21 -3.10
CA LEU A 32 3.47 15.10 -2.22
C LEU A 32 4.33 15.81 -1.19
N ALA A 33 5.35 15.14 -0.64
CA ALA A 33 6.30 15.75 0.29
C ALA A 33 7.18 16.81 -0.40
N LEU A 34 7.69 16.50 -1.60
CA LEU A 34 8.51 17.42 -2.39
C LEU A 34 7.72 18.64 -2.86
N THR A 35 6.45 18.44 -3.22
CA THR A 35 5.54 19.48 -3.70
C THR A 35 4.60 19.98 -2.61
N PHE A 36 4.96 19.84 -1.33
CA PHE A 36 4.11 20.26 -0.22
C PHE A 36 3.75 21.75 -0.35
N PRO A 37 2.45 22.11 -0.39
CA PRO A 37 2.05 23.50 -0.54
C PRO A 37 2.14 24.20 0.82
N GLY A 38 3.16 25.05 0.96
CA GLY A 38 3.29 25.95 2.09
C GLY A 38 2.13 26.95 2.16
N ASN A 39 2.17 27.80 3.18
CA ASN A 39 1.25 28.91 3.32
C ASN A 39 2.03 30.12 3.82
N ALA A 40 2.37 31.03 2.89
CA ALA A 40 3.11 32.25 3.19
C ALA A 40 2.41 33.12 4.25
N LEU A 41 1.07 33.12 4.29
CA LEU A 41 0.28 33.87 5.27
C LEU A 41 0.39 33.28 6.67
N ALA A 42 0.61 31.96 6.78
CA ALA A 42 0.84 31.26 8.04
C ALA A 42 2.34 31.10 8.36
N GLY A 43 3.22 31.70 7.57
CA GLY A 43 4.68 31.57 7.72
C GLY A 43 5.24 30.17 7.38
N VAL A 44 4.45 29.32 6.73
CA VAL A 44 4.85 27.94 6.39
C VAL A 44 5.48 27.92 5.01
N SER A 45 6.73 27.46 4.92
CA SER A 45 7.44 27.37 3.63
C SER A 45 6.85 26.27 2.72
N SER A 46 7.07 26.36 1.41
CA SER A 46 6.70 25.26 0.49
C SER A 46 7.80 24.19 0.43
N GLY A 47 7.42 22.97 0.06
CA GLY A 47 8.31 21.82 -0.05
C GLY A 47 8.67 21.19 1.30
N ILE A 48 9.77 20.44 1.34
CA ILE A 48 10.18 19.64 2.50
C ILE A 48 10.34 20.50 3.76
N SER A 49 10.88 21.71 3.63
CA SER A 49 11.13 22.61 4.78
C SER A 49 9.85 22.91 5.55
N GLY A 50 8.76 23.30 4.88
CA GLY A 50 7.50 23.57 5.55
C GLY A 50 6.71 22.32 5.95
N LEU A 51 6.97 21.18 5.31
CA LEU A 51 6.41 19.90 5.76
C LEU A 51 6.99 19.50 7.11
N LEU A 52 8.27 19.77 7.36
CA LEU A 52 8.98 19.44 8.60
C LEU A 52 8.71 20.42 9.74
N GLU A 53 8.04 21.55 9.48
CA GLU A 53 7.64 22.49 10.53
C GLU A 53 6.67 21.84 11.53
N ALA A 54 6.77 22.28 12.80
CA ALA A 54 5.94 21.74 13.89
C ALA A 54 4.42 21.91 13.61
N SER A 55 4.04 22.98 12.92
CA SER A 55 2.66 23.29 12.50
C SER A 55 2.09 22.26 11.52
N SER A 56 2.94 21.61 10.72
CA SER A 56 2.56 20.62 9.70
C SER A 56 2.60 19.18 10.21
N ARG A 57 3.09 18.95 11.44
CA ARG A 57 3.46 17.62 11.96
C ARG A 57 2.34 16.57 11.87
N TRP A 58 1.16 16.88 12.40
CA TRP A 58 0.07 15.89 12.54
C TRP A 58 -0.88 15.86 11.35
N HIS A 59 -1.07 17.00 10.68
CA HIS A 59 -2.04 17.14 9.60
C HIS A 59 -1.42 16.91 8.21
N SER A 60 -0.10 16.94 8.09
CA SER A 60 0.58 16.78 6.80
C SER A 60 1.74 15.80 6.86
N LEU A 61 2.73 16.01 7.73
CA LEU A 61 3.90 15.14 7.80
C LEU A 61 3.52 13.70 8.20
N ALA A 62 2.78 13.53 9.29
CA ALA A 62 2.36 12.21 9.76
C ALA A 62 1.60 11.39 8.71
N PRO A 63 0.53 11.90 8.06
CA PRO A 63 -0.17 11.12 7.03
C PRO A 63 0.69 10.89 5.77
N ILE A 64 1.50 11.86 5.32
CA ILE A 64 2.39 11.65 4.17
C ILE A 64 3.45 10.60 4.47
N ALA A 65 4.09 10.66 5.64
CA ALA A 65 5.07 9.69 6.09
C ALA A 65 4.44 8.30 6.26
N ALA A 66 3.22 8.22 6.81
CA ALA A 66 2.51 6.96 6.95
C ALA A 66 2.30 6.30 5.58
N MET A 67 1.79 7.03 4.58
CA MET A 67 1.62 6.51 3.22
C MET A 67 2.94 6.03 2.60
N LEU A 68 4.03 6.81 2.79
CA LEU A 68 5.34 6.46 2.26
C LEU A 68 5.88 5.17 2.90
N VAL A 69 5.82 5.07 4.23
CA VAL A 69 6.33 3.91 4.98
C VAL A 69 5.52 2.66 4.66
N THR A 70 4.18 2.74 4.66
CA THR A 70 3.33 1.59 4.32
C THR A 70 3.55 1.13 2.88
N GLY A 71 3.67 2.07 1.93
CA GLY A 71 4.01 1.78 0.54
C GLY A 71 5.36 1.08 0.41
N LEU A 72 6.39 1.60 1.08
CA LEU A 72 7.73 1.03 1.03
C LEU A 72 7.79 -0.38 1.63
N VAL A 73 7.11 -0.62 2.76
CA VAL A 73 7.00 -1.95 3.38
C VAL A 73 6.26 -2.92 2.45
N ASN A 74 5.16 -2.48 1.83
CA ASN A 74 4.46 -3.29 0.84
C ASN A 74 5.36 -3.66 -0.34
N LEU A 75 6.05 -2.69 -0.92
CA LEU A 75 6.88 -2.85 -2.11
C LEU A 75 8.11 -3.72 -1.86
N THR A 76 8.82 -3.47 -0.75
CA THR A 76 10.16 -4.04 -0.52
C THR A 76 10.17 -5.27 0.38
N ILE A 77 9.13 -5.47 1.20
CA ILE A 77 9.06 -6.58 2.15
C ILE A 77 7.90 -7.53 1.80
N LEU A 78 6.67 -7.03 1.77
CA LEU A 78 5.50 -7.91 1.68
C LEU A 78 5.29 -8.47 0.26
N LEU A 79 5.53 -7.67 -0.78
CA LEU A 79 5.46 -8.11 -2.17
C LEU A 79 6.44 -9.27 -2.48
N PRO A 80 7.76 -9.15 -2.20
CA PRO A 80 8.68 -10.26 -2.45
C PRO A 80 8.39 -11.47 -1.57
N ALA A 81 8.02 -11.27 -0.29
CA ALA A 81 7.67 -12.38 0.60
C ALA A 81 6.42 -13.14 0.13
N THR A 82 5.41 -12.42 -0.36
CA THR A 82 4.17 -13.01 -0.90
C THR A 82 4.45 -13.74 -2.20
N THR A 83 5.22 -13.13 -3.11
CA THR A 83 5.63 -13.74 -4.39
C THR A 83 6.42 -15.02 -4.16
N LYS A 84 7.37 -15.01 -3.21
CA LYS A 84 8.11 -16.22 -2.83
C LYS A 84 7.16 -17.30 -2.29
N THR A 85 6.24 -16.94 -1.40
CA THR A 85 5.28 -17.89 -0.83
C THR A 85 4.37 -18.49 -1.90
N MET A 86 3.96 -17.70 -2.91
CA MET A 86 3.21 -18.22 -4.06
C MET A 86 4.04 -19.18 -4.92
N LYS A 87 5.32 -18.86 -5.16
CA LYS A 87 6.24 -19.78 -5.84
C LYS A 87 6.38 -21.11 -5.08
N ASP A 88 6.51 -21.03 -3.76
CA ASP A 88 6.61 -22.21 -2.89
C ASP A 88 5.29 -23.04 -2.95
N ARG A 89 4.11 -22.40 -2.98
CA ARG A 89 2.82 -23.07 -3.18
C ARG A 89 2.73 -23.79 -4.52
N HIS A 90 3.15 -23.15 -5.62
CA HIS A 90 3.20 -23.83 -6.93
C HIS A 90 4.15 -25.03 -6.91
N GLY A 91 5.28 -24.93 -6.22
CA GLY A 91 6.21 -26.05 -6.04
C GLY A 91 5.56 -27.21 -5.27
N GLN A 92 4.84 -26.90 -4.18
CA GLN A 92 4.14 -27.90 -3.39
C GLN A 92 2.96 -28.52 -4.15
N ALA A 93 2.21 -27.72 -4.92
CA ALA A 93 1.11 -28.22 -5.74
C ALA A 93 1.56 -29.30 -6.74
N LYS A 94 2.75 -29.11 -7.35
CA LYS A 94 3.36 -30.13 -8.22
C LYS A 94 3.74 -31.42 -7.48
N ARG A 95 4.16 -31.33 -6.22
CA ARG A 95 4.50 -32.50 -5.39
C ARG A 95 3.26 -33.24 -4.92
N ASP A 96 2.24 -32.50 -4.52
CA ASP A 96 0.97 -33.03 -4.04
C ASP A 96 0.08 -33.54 -5.18
N GLY A 97 0.37 -33.16 -6.43
CA GLY A 97 -0.51 -33.38 -7.57
C GLY A 97 -1.85 -32.65 -7.45
N LYS A 98 -1.90 -31.58 -6.63
CA LYS A 98 -3.11 -30.88 -6.23
C LYS A 98 -2.84 -29.42 -5.91
N GLU A 99 -3.60 -28.53 -6.54
CA GLU A 99 -3.53 -27.09 -6.33
C GLU A 99 -4.14 -26.68 -4.99
N TRP A 100 -3.61 -25.60 -4.40
CA TRP A 100 -4.01 -25.13 -3.06
C TRP A 100 -5.45 -24.63 -2.93
N TYR A 101 -6.16 -24.51 -4.04
CA TYR A 101 -7.53 -24.01 -4.10
C TYR A 101 -8.54 -25.09 -4.47
N GLU A 102 -8.08 -26.31 -4.74
CA GLU A 102 -8.94 -27.45 -5.02
C GLU A 102 -9.60 -27.98 -3.73
N PRO A 103 -10.84 -28.48 -3.80
CA PRO A 103 -11.56 -28.95 -2.62
C PRO A 103 -10.93 -30.21 -1.99
N GLY A 104 -11.23 -30.46 -0.71
CA GLY A 104 -10.76 -31.62 0.04
C GLY A 104 -9.47 -31.36 0.85
N PRO A 105 -8.89 -32.38 1.50
CA PRO A 105 -7.70 -32.21 2.32
C PRO A 105 -6.49 -31.82 1.47
N HIS A 106 -5.57 -31.06 2.07
CA HIS A 106 -4.25 -30.73 1.53
C HIS A 106 -3.17 -31.20 2.51
N SER A 107 -1.94 -31.39 2.01
CA SER A 107 -0.76 -31.66 2.84
C SER A 107 -0.58 -30.62 3.95
N ASP A 108 0.10 -31.02 5.02
CA ASP A 108 0.47 -30.11 6.11
C ASP A 108 1.31 -28.93 5.59
N GLU A 109 2.21 -29.20 4.64
CA GLU A 109 3.06 -28.22 3.98
C GLU A 109 2.23 -27.20 3.20
N MET A 110 1.28 -27.66 2.37
CA MET A 110 0.42 -26.78 1.59
C MET A 110 -0.47 -25.92 2.50
N ARG A 111 -0.96 -26.46 3.60
CA ARG A 111 -1.72 -25.72 4.62
C ARG A 111 -0.85 -24.64 5.29
N ALA A 112 0.38 -24.98 5.66
CA ALA A 112 1.31 -24.03 6.25
C ALA A 112 1.63 -22.87 5.29
N LEU A 113 1.89 -23.17 4.02
CA LEU A 113 2.12 -22.18 2.97
C LEU A 113 0.88 -21.31 2.73
N SER A 114 -0.31 -21.90 2.74
CA SER A 114 -1.58 -21.18 2.56
C SER A 114 -1.87 -20.24 3.74
N LYS A 115 -1.58 -20.66 4.97
CA LYS A 115 -1.65 -19.81 6.17
C LYS A 115 -0.66 -18.65 6.08
N LYS A 116 0.59 -18.92 5.69
CA LYS A 116 1.62 -17.90 5.50
C LYS A 116 1.20 -16.88 4.44
N PHE A 117 0.68 -17.34 3.30
CA PHE A 117 0.14 -16.47 2.27
C PHE A 117 -0.98 -15.57 2.80
N GLY A 118 -1.96 -16.15 3.50
CA GLY A 118 -3.08 -15.41 4.08
C GLY A 118 -2.62 -14.33 5.07
N MET A 119 -1.64 -14.65 5.91
CA MET A 119 -1.03 -13.69 6.84
C MET A 119 -0.34 -12.53 6.09
N LEU A 120 0.55 -12.83 5.14
CA LEU A 120 1.27 -11.80 4.38
C LEU A 120 0.31 -10.89 3.60
N HIS A 121 -0.69 -11.48 2.95
CA HIS A 121 -1.72 -10.74 2.22
C HIS A 121 -2.60 -9.89 3.16
N GLY A 122 -2.96 -10.41 4.33
CA GLY A 122 -3.72 -9.68 5.34
C GLY A 122 -2.96 -8.47 5.87
N VAL A 123 -1.68 -8.63 6.22
CA VAL A 123 -0.83 -7.51 6.67
C VAL A 123 -0.71 -6.45 5.56
N SER A 124 -0.46 -6.87 4.32
CA SER A 124 -0.38 -5.93 3.18
C SER A 124 -1.69 -5.16 2.96
N SER A 125 -2.84 -5.83 3.12
CA SER A 125 -4.16 -5.22 3.02
C SER A 125 -4.40 -4.18 4.13
N LEU A 126 -3.95 -4.45 5.36
CA LEU A 126 -4.02 -3.47 6.46
C LEU A 126 -3.13 -2.25 6.19
N LEU A 127 -1.93 -2.44 5.65
CA LEU A 127 -1.07 -1.32 5.24
C LEU A 127 -1.68 -0.49 4.10
N ASN A 128 -2.38 -1.13 3.16
CA ASN A 128 -3.15 -0.42 2.13
C ASN A 128 -4.29 0.41 2.74
N LEU A 129 -5.01 -0.15 3.71
CA LEU A 129 -6.06 0.59 4.42
C LEU A 129 -5.49 1.79 5.18
N ALA A 130 -4.36 1.62 5.89
CA ALA A 130 -3.68 2.71 6.57
C ALA A 130 -3.22 3.82 5.60
N THR A 131 -2.73 3.43 4.43
CA THR A 131 -2.38 4.37 3.35
C THR A 131 -3.62 5.15 2.90
N PHE A 132 -4.72 4.46 2.65
CA PHE A 132 -5.97 5.08 2.20
C PHE A 132 -6.51 6.08 3.22
N VAL A 133 -6.56 5.71 4.50
CA VAL A 133 -6.98 6.61 5.59
C VAL A 133 -6.05 7.82 5.69
N SER A 134 -4.74 7.61 5.55
CA SER A 134 -3.75 8.70 5.56
C SER A 134 -3.92 9.64 4.37
N ALA A 135 -4.21 9.10 3.18
CA ALA A 135 -4.50 9.89 1.98
C ALA A 135 -5.76 10.75 2.16
N LEU A 136 -6.83 10.19 2.74
CA LEU A 136 -8.03 10.95 3.07
C LEU A 136 -7.75 12.07 4.07
N ALA A 137 -7.05 11.77 5.17
CA ALA A 137 -6.71 12.76 6.19
C ALA A 137 -5.87 13.91 5.63
N TYR A 138 -4.87 13.60 4.80
CA TYR A 138 -4.09 14.62 4.11
C TYR A 138 -4.92 15.38 3.07
N GLY A 139 -5.83 14.72 2.36
CA GLY A 139 -6.74 15.34 1.40
C GLY A 139 -7.60 16.44 2.02
N PHE A 140 -8.17 16.21 3.21
CA PHE A 140 -8.91 17.25 3.95
C PHE A 140 -8.00 18.42 4.34
N THR A 141 -6.78 18.13 4.80
CA THR A 141 -5.81 19.17 5.15
C THR A 141 -5.44 20.02 3.93
N LEU A 142 -5.17 19.39 2.80
CA LEU A 142 -4.87 20.06 1.54
C LEU A 142 -6.05 20.92 1.07
N GLY A 143 -7.27 20.39 1.12
CA GLY A 143 -8.48 21.13 0.78
C GLY A 143 -8.66 22.39 1.62
N SER A 144 -8.49 22.29 2.94
CA SER A 144 -8.59 23.45 3.84
C SER A 144 -7.57 24.55 3.54
N ARG A 145 -6.34 24.16 3.17
CA ARG A 145 -5.28 25.10 2.78
C ARG A 145 -5.61 25.80 1.46
N LEU A 146 -6.09 25.08 0.46
CA LEU A 146 -6.49 25.66 -0.83
C LEU A 146 -7.69 26.60 -0.69
N GLN A 147 -8.73 26.20 0.06
CA GLN A 147 -9.90 27.03 0.31
C GLN A 147 -9.51 28.37 0.98
N SER A 148 -8.59 28.34 1.94
CA SER A 148 -8.14 29.55 2.63
C SER A 148 -7.44 30.58 1.73
N VAL A 149 -6.87 30.13 0.60
CA VAL A 149 -6.29 31.00 -0.42
C VAL A 149 -7.39 31.59 -1.31
N VAL A 150 -8.39 30.79 -1.69
CA VAL A 150 -9.49 31.21 -2.58
C VAL A 150 -10.44 32.19 -1.89
N ASP A 151 -10.84 31.95 -0.63
CA ASP A 151 -11.80 32.79 0.11
C ASP A 151 -11.30 34.22 0.41
N LYS A 152 -10.02 34.50 0.11
CA LYS A 152 -9.37 35.78 0.40
C LYS A 152 -8.84 36.51 -0.83
N ILE A 153 -9.12 36.00 -2.03
CA ILE A 153 -8.96 36.69 -3.33
C ILE A 153 -10.33 37.20 -3.76
#